data_AF-A0A1M3MBQ0-F1
#
_entry.id   AF-A0A1M3MBQ0-F1
#
_cell.length_a   1.000
_cell.length_b   1.000
_cell.length_c   1.000
_cell.angle_alpha   90.00
_cell.angle_beta   90.00
_cell.angle_gamma   90.00
#
_symmetry.space_group_name_H-M   'P 1'
#
loop_
_entity.id
_entity.type
_entity.pdbx_description
1 polymer ?
#
loop_
_entity_poly.entity_id
_entity_poly.type
_entity_poly.pdbx_seq_one_letter_code
_entity_poly.pdbx_strand_id
1 'polypeptide(L)'
;MRVEEKVASTIFQEAGKIMIGGKEYPMAPPTTATLIQVSRLISKLPDIKLENDEVFFGSLMIARECQILGKIAAILILGVDRHIFYHSERKTLLNRLKTPHARKVDELADKILFECRPSEVNSFIVNQLSKMEIGDFFGLTTSLCEINILRKTRGVV
;
A
#
# COMPACT_ATOMS: atom_id res chain seq x y z
N MET A 1 -20.16 -22.38 10.67
CA MET A 1 -19.19 -21.43 11.25
C MET A 1 -19.94 -20.17 11.64
N ARG A 2 -19.87 -19.75 12.90
CA ARG A 2 -20.65 -18.62 13.44
C ARG A 2 -19.99 -17.28 13.08
N VAL A 3 -20.79 -16.24 12.87
CA VAL A 3 -20.30 -14.91 12.46
C VAL A 3 -19.36 -14.34 13.52
N GLU A 4 -19.58 -14.63 14.81
CA GLU A 4 -18.73 -14.13 15.90
C GLU A 4 -17.31 -14.73 15.85
N GLU A 5 -17.16 -16.01 15.48
CA GLU A 5 -15.85 -16.65 15.29
C GLU A 5 -15.10 -16.06 14.10
N LYS A 6 -15.81 -15.75 13.01
CA LYS A 6 -15.23 -15.10 11.84
C LYS A 6 -14.72 -13.70 12.19
N VAL A 7 -15.51 -12.91 12.93
CA VAL A 7 -15.12 -11.55 13.37
C VAL A 7 -13.94 -11.59 14.35
N ALA A 8 -13.93 -12.53 15.31
CA ALA A 8 -12.82 -12.68 16.24
C ALA A 8 -11.51 -13.07 15.54
N SER A 9 -11.57 -13.95 14.53
CA SER A 9 -10.42 -14.32 13.70
C SER A 9 -9.94 -13.18 12.79
N THR A 10 -10.85 -12.33 12.31
CA THR A 10 -10.50 -11.11 11.55
C THR A 10 -9.78 -10.07 12.41
N ILE A 11 -10.14 -9.93 13.69
CA ILE A 11 -9.48 -9.00 14.62
C ILE A 11 -8.05 -9.46 14.94
N PHE A 12 -7.77 -10.77 14.89
CA PHE A 12 -6.48 -11.37 15.21
C PHE A 12 -5.80 -11.94 13.95
N GLN A 13 -5.30 -11.05 13.09
CA GLN A 13 -4.44 -11.47 11.97
C GLN A 13 -3.03 -11.77 12.49
N GLU A 14 -2.61 -13.03 12.41
CA GLU A 14 -1.25 -13.44 12.81
C GLU A 14 -0.19 -12.81 11.89
N ALA A 15 0.91 -12.37 12.50
CA ALA A 15 2.07 -11.84 11.80
C ALA A 15 2.71 -12.94 10.93
N GLY A 16 2.48 -12.88 9.62
CA GLY A 16 3.15 -13.73 8.65
C GLY A 16 4.66 -13.46 8.61
N LYS A 17 5.42 -14.32 7.93
CA LYS A 17 6.85 -14.08 7.67
C LYS A 17 7.13 -14.10 6.17
N ILE A 18 8.13 -13.34 5.74
CA ILE A 18 8.56 -13.30 4.34
C ILE A 18 10.08 -13.38 4.22
N MET A 19 10.56 -14.05 3.17
CA MET A 19 11.97 -14.11 2.80
C MET A 19 12.28 -13.04 1.75
N ILE A 20 13.27 -12.19 2.01
CA ILE A 20 13.77 -11.14 1.10
C ILE A 20 15.30 -11.24 1.11
N GLY A 21 15.90 -11.48 -0.06
CA GLY A 21 17.36 -11.63 -0.17
C GLY A 21 17.95 -12.70 0.74
N GLY A 22 17.20 -13.78 1.00
CA GLY A 22 17.61 -14.85 1.92
C GLY A 22 17.46 -14.54 3.42
N LYS A 23 16.88 -13.39 3.80
CA LYS A 23 16.61 -13.02 5.19
C LYS A 23 15.10 -13.05 5.49
N GLU A 24 14.76 -13.59 6.66
CA GLU A 24 13.37 -13.64 7.14
C GLU A 24 12.98 -12.31 7.81
N TYR A 25 11.81 -11.78 7.43
CA TYR A 25 11.22 -10.56 7.97
C TYR A 25 9.86 -10.87 8.59
N PRO A 26 9.60 -10.45 9.85
CA PRO A 26 8.26 -10.50 10.41
C PRO A 26 7.39 -9.47 9.70
N MET A 27 6.20 -9.91 9.31
CA MET A 27 5.24 -9.07 8.63
C MET A 27 4.26 -8.48 9.64
N ALA A 28 4.06 -7.17 9.57
CA ALA A 28 3.03 -6.51 10.35
C ALA A 28 1.64 -7.02 9.93
N PRO A 29 0.68 -7.10 10.86
CA PRO A 29 -0.69 -7.41 10.51
C PRO A 29 -1.23 -6.32 9.56
N PRO A 30 -2.01 -6.70 8.53
CA PRO A 30 -2.59 -5.72 7.63
C PRO A 30 -3.58 -4.81 8.37
N THR A 31 -3.46 -3.50 8.16
CA THR A 31 -4.34 -2.49 8.78
C THR A 31 -4.95 -1.57 7.73
N THR A 32 -6.10 -0.95 8.04
CA THR A 32 -6.72 0.08 7.18
C THR A 32 -5.75 1.24 6.91
N ALA A 33 -4.93 1.63 7.88
CA ALA A 33 -3.91 2.66 7.70
C ALA A 33 -2.85 2.25 6.66
N THR A 34 -2.51 0.96 6.61
CA THR A 34 -1.60 0.40 5.60
C THR A 34 -2.23 0.49 4.20
N LEU A 35 -3.51 0.11 4.04
CA LEU A 35 -4.23 0.27 2.77
C LEU A 35 -4.27 1.72 2.30
N ILE A 36 -4.62 2.66 3.18
CA ILE A 36 -4.66 4.09 2.85
C ILE A 36 -3.29 4.57 2.39
N GLN A 37 -2.22 4.17 3.09
CA GLN A 37 -0.87 4.58 2.73
C GLN A 37 -0.39 3.96 1.43
N VAL A 38 -0.71 2.69 1.16
CA VAL A 38 -0.42 2.03 -0.11
C VAL A 38 -1.18 2.71 -1.24
N SER A 39 -2.47 3.02 -1.06
CA SER A 39 -3.28 3.79 -2.02
C SER A 39 -2.64 5.14 -2.36
N ARG A 40 -2.14 5.88 -1.36
CA ARG A 40 -1.38 7.11 -1.55
C ARG A 40 -0.07 6.94 -2.34
N LEU A 41 0.58 5.78 -2.24
CA LEU A 41 1.77 5.49 -3.05
C LEU A 41 1.39 5.13 -4.47
N ILE A 42 0.35 4.30 -4.65
CA ILE A 42 -0.18 3.94 -5.97
C ILE A 42 -0.62 5.19 -6.75
N SER A 43 -1.22 6.18 -6.09
CA SER A 43 -1.64 7.44 -6.73
C SER A 43 -0.49 8.29 -7.27
N LYS A 44 0.78 7.92 -7.02
CA LYS A 44 1.98 8.58 -7.55
C LYS A 44 2.62 7.80 -8.70
N LEU A 45 2.11 6.61 -9.01
CA LEU A 45 2.53 5.90 -10.22
C LEU A 45 2.15 6.72 -11.45
N PRO A 46 2.97 6.70 -12.51
CA PRO A 46 2.67 7.43 -13.74
C PRO A 46 1.36 6.92 -14.34
N ASP A 47 0.52 7.85 -14.77
CA ASP A 47 -0.72 7.54 -15.48
C ASP A 47 -0.39 7.18 -16.93
N ILE A 48 -0.81 6.00 -17.37
CA ILE A 48 -0.58 5.54 -18.75
C ILE A 48 -1.84 4.88 -19.27
N LYS A 49 -2.28 5.35 -20.42
CA LYS A 49 -3.23 4.63 -21.26
C LYS A 49 -2.42 3.65 -22.11
N LEU A 50 -2.23 2.44 -21.61
CA LEU A 50 -1.66 1.36 -22.40
C LEU A 50 -2.76 0.78 -23.27
N GLU A 51 -2.65 0.93 -24.59
CA GLU A 51 -3.37 0.07 -25.51
C GLU A 51 -2.74 -1.34 -25.45
N ASN A 52 -3.54 -2.40 -25.58
CA ASN A 52 -3.13 -3.78 -25.27
C ASN A 52 -1.84 -4.22 -25.99
N ASP A 53 -1.56 -3.62 -27.14
CA ASP A 53 -0.47 -3.98 -28.04
C ASP A 53 0.87 -3.35 -27.62
N GLU A 54 0.86 -2.35 -26.73
CA GLU A 54 2.02 -1.55 -26.35
C GLU A 54 2.52 -1.81 -24.91
N VAL A 55 1.89 -2.73 -24.17
CA VAL A 55 2.17 -2.96 -22.73
C VAL A 55 3.65 -3.17 -22.44
N PHE A 56 4.37 -3.91 -23.31
CA PHE A 56 5.79 -4.17 -23.12
C PHE A 56 6.64 -2.90 -23.21
N PHE A 57 6.52 -2.15 -24.32
CA PHE A 57 7.29 -0.92 -24.53
C PHE A 57 6.87 0.19 -23.57
N GLY A 58 5.57 0.34 -23.34
CA GLY A 58 5.03 1.28 -22.37
C GLY A 58 5.55 1.04 -20.96
N SER A 59 5.64 -0.23 -20.53
CA SER A 59 6.22 -0.59 -19.22
C SER A 59 7.70 -0.20 -19.09
N LEU A 60 8.50 -0.37 -20.16
CA LEU A 60 9.91 0.01 -20.15
C LEU A 60 10.11 1.52 -20.07
N MET A 61 9.26 2.30 -20.74
CA MET A 61 9.32 3.77 -20.74
C MET A 61 9.15 4.37 -19.34
N ILE A 62 8.32 3.74 -18.51
CA ILE A 62 7.99 4.25 -17.16
C ILE A 62 8.71 3.52 -16.02
N ALA A 63 9.47 2.47 -16.32
CA ALA A 63 10.13 1.64 -15.30
C ALA A 63 11.01 2.47 -14.34
N ARG A 64 11.68 3.52 -14.85
CA ARG A 64 12.49 4.45 -14.05
C ARG A 64 11.68 5.13 -12.93
N GLU A 65 10.40 5.37 -13.15
CA GLU A 65 9.49 6.06 -12.22
C GLU A 65 8.78 5.08 -11.26
N CYS A 66 8.98 3.77 -11.45
CA CYS A 66 8.36 2.70 -10.65
C CYS A 66 9.16 2.29 -9.41
N GLN A 67 10.18 3.05 -9.00
CA GLN A 67 10.91 2.81 -7.74
C GLN A 67 9.98 2.77 -6.51
N ILE A 68 8.81 3.42 -6.61
CA ILE A 68 7.78 3.39 -5.58
C ILE A 68 7.25 2.00 -5.25
N LEU A 69 7.41 1.01 -6.15
CA LEU A 69 7.04 -0.38 -5.91
C LEU A 69 7.77 -0.97 -4.71
N GLY A 70 9.06 -0.64 -4.53
CA GLY A 70 9.82 -1.05 -3.35
C GLY A 70 9.21 -0.53 -2.06
N LYS A 71 8.74 0.72 -2.06
CA LYS A 71 8.09 1.34 -0.89
C LYS A 71 6.71 0.76 -0.61
N ILE A 72 5.93 0.45 -1.65
CA ILE A 72 4.66 -0.25 -1.50
C ILE A 72 4.89 -1.60 -0.80
N ALA A 73 5.83 -2.40 -1.30
CA ALA A 73 6.15 -3.68 -0.71
C ALA A 73 6.68 -3.54 0.73
N ALA A 74 7.61 -2.61 1.00
CA ALA A 74 8.15 -2.39 2.33
C ALA A 74 7.07 -1.97 3.36
N ILE A 75 6.10 -1.14 2.96
CA ILE A 75 4.98 -0.75 3.82
C ILE A 75 4.03 -1.92 4.08
N LEU A 76 3.77 -2.77 3.09
CA LEU A 76 2.99 -4.00 3.29
C LEU A 76 3.67 -4.97 4.27
N ILE A 77 5.00 -4.93 4.37
CA ILE A 77 5.77 -5.77 5.29
C ILE A 77 5.86 -5.17 6.68
N LEU A 78 6.30 -3.91 6.79
CA LEU A 78 6.61 -3.27 8.07
C LEU A 78 5.39 -2.60 8.70
N GLY A 79 4.29 -2.46 7.95
CA GLY A 79 3.14 -1.67 8.34
C GLY A 79 3.45 -0.18 8.39
N VAL A 80 2.43 0.59 8.77
CA VAL A 80 2.52 2.05 8.87
C VAL A 80 2.64 2.48 10.31
N ASP A 81 3.63 3.32 10.59
CA ASP A 81 3.74 4.04 11.85
C ASP A 81 2.82 5.27 11.88
N ARG A 82 2.17 5.53 13.02
CA ARG A 82 1.23 6.65 13.22
C ARG A 82 1.89 7.99 12.90
N HIS A 83 3.16 8.19 13.26
CA HIS A 83 3.84 9.45 12.99
C HIS A 83 3.95 9.70 11.49
N ILE A 84 4.31 8.68 10.71
CA ILE A 84 4.40 8.78 9.24
C ILE A 84 3.02 9.01 8.62
N PHE A 85 1.99 8.31 9.10
CA PHE A 85 0.64 8.40 8.56
C PHE A 85 0.08 9.82 8.59
N TYR A 86 0.25 10.54 9.71
CA TYR A 86 -0.28 11.90 9.88
C TYR A 86 0.68 13.00 9.41
N HIS A 87 2.00 12.80 9.45
CA HIS A 87 2.97 13.84 9.03
C HIS A 87 3.25 13.87 7.53
N SER A 88 2.74 12.92 6.72
CA SER A 88 3.04 12.89 5.29
C SER A 88 2.56 14.11 4.51
N GLU A 89 1.71 14.97 5.09
CA GLU A 89 1.14 16.14 4.41
C GLU A 89 1.74 17.49 4.83
N ARG A 90 2.46 17.58 5.96
CA ARG A 90 3.06 18.85 6.42
C ARG A 90 4.53 18.94 6.03
N LYS A 91 4.83 19.60 4.92
CA LYS A 91 6.20 19.99 4.55
C LYS A 91 6.65 21.22 5.36
N THR A 92 6.94 21.05 6.64
CA THR A 92 7.69 22.07 7.41
C THR A 92 9.20 21.90 7.21
N LEU A 93 9.97 23.00 7.27
CA LEU A 93 11.44 23.00 7.13
C LEU A 93 12.14 22.09 8.17
N LEU A 94 11.50 21.84 9.31
CA LEU A 94 11.95 20.94 10.38
C LEU A 94 11.67 19.44 10.09
N ASN A 95 10.85 19.13 9.08
CA ASN A 95 10.44 17.76 8.75
C ASN A 95 11.48 17.00 7.90
N ARG A 96 12.73 17.46 7.88
CA ARG A 96 13.84 16.83 7.13
C ARG A 96 14.40 15.58 7.82
N LEU A 97 14.20 15.42 9.13
CA LEU A 97 14.62 14.21 9.83
C LEU A 97 13.60 13.09 9.63
N LYS A 98 13.97 12.09 8.83
CA LYS A 98 13.22 10.83 8.73
C LYS A 98 13.19 10.13 10.09
N THR A 99 12.02 9.68 10.51
CA THR A 99 11.86 8.84 11.69
C THR A 99 12.60 7.51 11.52
N PRO A 100 12.96 6.82 12.62
CA PRO A 100 13.58 5.49 12.52
C PRO A 100 12.76 4.50 11.69
N HIS A 101 11.42 4.54 11.79
CA HIS A 101 10.54 3.68 10.98
C HIS A 101 10.60 4.05 9.49
N ALA A 102 10.59 5.34 9.15
CA ALA A 102 10.70 5.79 7.76
C ALA A 102 12.03 5.34 7.11
N ARG A 103 13.13 5.36 7.88
CA ARG A 103 14.43 4.85 7.42
C ARG A 103 14.39 3.35 7.16
N LYS A 104 13.80 2.56 8.08
CA LYS A 104 13.63 1.11 7.87
C LYS A 104 12.79 0.78 6.63
N VAL A 105 11.74 1.56 6.36
CA VAL A 105 10.93 1.41 5.15
C VAL A 105 11.77 1.70 3.90
N ASP A 106 12.55 2.78 3.89
CA ASP A 106 13.42 3.10 2.75
C ASP A 106 14.51 2.02 2.55
N GLU A 107 15.17 1.57 3.61
CA GLU A 107 16.20 0.52 3.55
C GLU A 107 15.63 -0.82 3.04
N LEU A 108 14.44 -1.20 3.48
CA LEU A 108 13.78 -2.42 3.01
C LEU A 108 13.30 -2.26 1.57
N ALA A 109 12.80 -1.09 1.19
CA ALA A 109 12.39 -0.80 -0.18
C ALA A 109 13.57 -0.97 -1.15
N ASP A 110 14.73 -0.41 -0.81
CA ASP A 110 15.94 -0.56 -1.62
C ASP A 110 16.32 -2.05 -1.74
N LYS A 111 16.37 -2.78 -0.62
CA LYS A 111 16.64 -4.22 -0.66
C LYS A 111 15.70 -4.99 -1.56
N ILE A 112 14.40 -4.72 -1.48
CA ILE A 112 13.40 -5.38 -2.33
C ILE A 112 13.70 -5.09 -3.81
N LEU A 113 14.05 -3.84 -4.16
CA LEU A 113 14.35 -3.47 -5.54
C LEU A 113 15.64 -4.10 -6.08
N PHE A 114 16.66 -4.30 -5.22
CA PHE A 114 17.96 -4.83 -5.64
C PHE A 114 18.09 -6.35 -5.50
N GLU A 115 17.33 -6.98 -4.61
CA GLU A 115 17.50 -8.39 -4.23
C GLU A 115 16.34 -9.29 -4.69
N CYS A 116 15.15 -8.73 -5.00
CA CYS A 116 14.00 -9.51 -5.45
C CYS A 116 13.79 -9.42 -6.96
N ARG A 117 13.33 -10.52 -7.56
CA ARG A 117 12.87 -10.57 -8.95
C ARG A 117 11.53 -9.84 -9.10
N PRO A 118 11.22 -9.24 -10.27
CA PRO A 118 9.93 -8.60 -10.51
C PRO A 118 8.71 -9.49 -10.23
N SER A 119 8.81 -10.80 -10.54
CA SER A 119 7.75 -11.77 -10.26
C SER A 119 7.51 -12.00 -8.77
N GLU A 120 8.56 -11.96 -7.95
CA GLU A 120 8.48 -12.10 -6.49
C GLU A 120 7.82 -10.88 -5.87
N VAL A 121 8.22 -9.68 -6.31
CA VAL A 121 7.61 -8.40 -5.88
C VAL A 121 6.12 -8.37 -6.24
N ASN A 122 5.77 -8.71 -7.48
CA ASN A 122 4.38 -8.76 -7.93
C ASN A 122 3.55 -9.76 -7.11
N SER A 123 4.03 -11.00 -7.01
CA SER A 123 3.31 -12.06 -6.28
C SER A 123 3.11 -11.68 -4.82
N PHE A 124 4.11 -11.07 -4.18
CA PHE A 124 4.01 -10.59 -2.81
C PHE A 124 2.96 -9.48 -2.66
N ILE A 125 3.05 -8.42 -3.47
CA ILE A 125 2.14 -7.27 -3.38
C ILE A 125 0.69 -7.74 -3.61
N VAL A 126 0.44 -8.52 -4.66
CA VAL A 126 -0.90 -9.03 -4.98
C VAL A 126 -1.44 -9.91 -3.86
N ASN A 127 -0.63 -10.86 -3.36
CA ASN A 127 -1.04 -11.74 -2.27
C ASN A 127 -1.35 -10.94 -1.00
N GLN A 128 -0.55 -9.92 -0.66
CA GLN A 128 -0.87 -9.11 0.53
C GLN A 128 -2.12 -8.28 0.35
N LEU A 129 -2.25 -7.57 -0.76
CA LEU A 129 -3.46 -6.80 -1.04
C LEU A 129 -4.72 -7.67 -0.97
N SER A 130 -4.68 -8.90 -1.50
CA SER A 130 -5.82 -9.83 -1.41
C SER A 130 -6.23 -10.21 0.02
N LYS A 131 -5.31 -10.14 0.99
CA LYS A 131 -5.57 -10.45 2.41
C LYS A 131 -6.10 -9.26 3.20
N MET A 132 -6.05 -8.05 2.65
CA MET A 132 -6.40 -6.80 3.36
C MET A 132 -7.88 -6.43 3.30
N GLU A 133 -8.79 -7.37 2.99
CA GLU A 133 -10.23 -7.08 2.89
C GLU A 133 -10.52 -5.88 1.95
N ILE A 134 -9.80 -5.77 0.83
CA ILE A 134 -9.92 -4.64 -0.11
C ILE A 134 -11.35 -4.42 -0.59
N GLY A 135 -12.13 -5.50 -0.72
CA GLY A 135 -13.55 -5.41 -1.06
C GLY A 135 -14.35 -4.60 -0.04
N ASP A 136 -14.13 -4.83 1.25
CA ASP A 136 -14.81 -4.10 2.32
C ASP A 136 -14.36 -2.63 2.36
N PHE A 137 -13.05 -2.38 2.18
CA PHE A 137 -12.52 -1.01 2.07
C PHE A 137 -13.12 -0.25 0.88
N PHE A 138 -13.21 -0.90 -0.28
CA PHE A 138 -13.79 -0.31 -1.50
C PHE A 138 -15.30 -0.06 -1.33
N GLY A 139 -16.04 -1.02 -0.76
CA GLY A 139 -17.46 -0.86 -0.46
C GLY A 139 -17.72 0.34 0.45
N LEU A 140 -16.97 0.43 1.57
CA LEU A 140 -17.07 1.53 2.52
C LEU A 140 -16.77 2.89 1.88
N THR A 141 -15.68 2.99 1.12
CA THR A 141 -15.26 4.26 0.52
C THR A 141 -16.21 4.69 -0.62
N THR A 142 -16.65 3.76 -1.46
CA THR A 142 -17.59 4.05 -2.55
C THR A 142 -18.93 4.52 -2.01
N SER A 143 -19.54 3.79 -1.05
CA SER A 143 -20.82 4.18 -0.45
C SER A 143 -20.75 5.56 0.22
N LEU A 144 -19.67 5.86 0.95
CA LEU A 144 -19.49 7.17 1.57
C LEU A 144 -19.29 8.29 0.54
N CYS A 145 -18.54 8.03 -0.54
CA CYS A 145 -18.36 8.98 -1.63
C CYS A 145 -19.68 9.27 -2.36
N GLU A 146 -20.50 8.25 -2.65
CA GLU A 146 -21.83 8.43 -3.25
C GLU A 146 -22.73 9.29 -2.37
N ILE A 147 -22.81 9.01 -1.06
CA ILE A 147 -23.56 9.83 -0.11
C ILE A 147 -23.07 11.28 -0.12
N ASN A 148 -21.74 11.48 -0.18
CA ASN A 148 -21.15 12.81 -0.22
C ASN A 148 -21.51 13.57 -1.51
N ILE A 149 -21.47 12.89 -2.66
CA ILE A 149 -21.91 13.44 -3.95
C ILE A 149 -23.39 13.86 -3.88
N LEU A 150 -24.26 12.98 -3.37
CA LEU A 150 -25.70 13.24 -3.24
C LEU A 150 -26.02 14.41 -2.29
N ARG A 151 -25.26 14.60 -1.22
CA ARG A 151 -25.41 15.77 -0.32
C ARG A 151 -24.95 17.05 -1.00
N LYS A 152 -23.82 17.01 -1.71
CA LYS A 152 -23.27 18.16 -2.45
C LYS A 152 -24.25 18.68 -3.50
N THR A 153 -25.01 17.80 -4.15
CA THR A 153 -26.03 18.18 -5.14
C THR A 153 -27.34 18.69 -4.52
N ARG A 154 -27.62 18.41 -3.23
CA ARG A 154 -28.82 18.91 -2.53
C ARG A 154 -28.64 20.30 -1.91
N GLY A 155 -27.40 20.69 -1.59
CA GLY A 155 -27.08 22.03 -1.06
C GLY A 155 -26.89 23.11 -2.14
N VAL A 156 -27.09 22.75 -3.41
CA VAL A 156 -27.12 23.68 -4.55
C VAL A 156 -28.57 23.72 -5.06
N VAL A 157 -29.46 24.28 -4.23
CA VAL A 157 -30.83 24.68 -4.60
C VAL A 157 -31.12 25.99 -3.89
#